data_AF-A0A934HDA7-F1
#
_entry.id   AF-A0A934HDA7-F1
#
_cell.length_a   1.000
_cell.length_b   1.000
_cell.length_c   1.000
_cell.angle_alpha   90.00
_cell.angle_beta   90.00
_cell.angle_gamma   90.00
#
_symmetry.space_group_name_H-M   'P 1'
#
loop_
_entity.id
_entity.type
_entity.pdbx_description
1 polymer ?
#
loop_
_entity_poly.entity_id
_entity_poly.type
_entity_poly.pdbx_seq_one_letter_code
_entity_poly.pdbx_strand_id
1 'polypeptide(L)'
;MPHGCPLDSTRGLKPLDFGCEGVTGSVDAHGRLIVLNTYHPQHGYVTLTTADPFPEDQRYNPAAVRAYRAGLARLSGFGPQANHSVVRREAALLAGAIPSVKTVFEHGTQTEMIAWAHGGGAFQQWKISEKSRWRGRLSLQRCAYTQLTEGGPVPMPPIETLARLADGVLAIENPMLEWAAAIAGFPAGEHWERRAAGPIEIDIAGEGESTTLVYGFGPTAAAAQDAARRLALNPLADLDSEMDRWQQVLGNLASSHLAVQRGISYGLMLAVPVGETRCILTDHMLLPLSWNRDAYYVARTLLDRQPDLVRRHLLWLFEVAQRSSGAWGRCYLANGRIKDAAFQLDQQLYPLLELAEYVQATQDHTTWERLRPAIMPVITTLLDRKAAHGWLFPTDETPADDPLTLPYHFSSHILMWFTLRKIASLLNDPRLSDTAEAVRGAAREHFTVNKDGQTLFAYATDGAGNFHLYHDAN
;
A
#
# COMPACT_ATOMS: atom_id res chain seq x y z
N MET A 1 18.45 19.96 -15.49
CA MET A 1 17.98 18.79 -14.73
C MET A 1 18.44 18.96 -13.30
N PRO A 2 17.54 19.01 -12.31
CA PRO A 2 17.94 19.01 -10.90
C PRO A 2 18.76 17.75 -10.60
N HIS A 3 19.82 17.88 -9.80
CA HIS A 3 20.65 16.75 -9.43
C HIS A 3 19.86 15.79 -8.53
N GLY A 4 19.50 14.61 -9.06
CA GLY A 4 18.87 13.54 -8.29
C GLY A 4 19.83 12.90 -7.29
N CYS A 5 19.30 12.29 -6.22
CA CYS A 5 20.11 11.50 -5.30
C CYS A 5 20.46 10.15 -5.97
N PRO A 6 21.73 9.87 -6.29
CA PRO A 6 22.11 8.64 -6.99
C PRO A 6 21.95 7.42 -6.08
N LEU A 7 21.48 6.32 -6.66
CA LEU A 7 21.37 5.03 -5.98
C LEU A 7 22.59 4.17 -6.27
N ASP A 8 23.06 3.48 -5.22
CA ASP A 8 24.22 2.59 -5.31
C ASP A 8 23.89 1.32 -6.09
N SER A 9 24.26 1.32 -7.37
CA SER A 9 24.05 0.18 -8.29
C SER A 9 24.74 -1.12 -7.83
N THR A 10 25.75 -1.05 -6.96
CA THR A 10 26.48 -2.24 -6.48
C THR A 10 25.66 -3.08 -5.48
N ARG A 11 24.62 -2.49 -4.88
CA ARG A 11 23.73 -3.16 -3.92
C ARG A 11 22.57 -3.90 -4.59
N GLY A 12 22.54 -3.92 -5.91
CA GLY A 12 21.40 -4.37 -6.71
C GLY A 12 20.28 -3.32 -6.75
N LEU A 13 19.64 -3.19 -7.90
CA LEU A 13 18.49 -2.30 -8.07
C LEU A 13 17.21 -3.13 -7.94
N LYS A 14 16.50 -2.95 -6.83
CA LYS A 14 15.08 -3.34 -6.73
C LYS A 14 14.26 -2.47 -7.69
N PRO A 15 13.04 -2.90 -8.07
CA PRO A 15 12.09 -2.01 -8.74
C PRO A 15 11.99 -0.67 -8.01
N LEU A 16 11.87 0.42 -8.77
CA LEU A 16 11.76 1.76 -8.20
C LEU A 16 10.31 2.20 -8.20
N ASP A 17 9.82 2.51 -7.00
CA ASP A 17 8.41 2.86 -6.80
C ASP A 17 8.17 4.37 -6.90
N PHE A 18 7.01 4.72 -7.44
CA PHE A 18 6.47 6.06 -7.51
C PHE A 18 4.97 6.04 -7.25
N GLY A 19 4.40 7.18 -6.86
CA GLY A 19 2.97 7.26 -6.64
C GLY A 19 2.51 8.62 -6.14
N CYS A 20 1.24 8.90 -6.41
CA CYS A 20 0.54 10.10 -5.99
C CYS A 20 -0.96 9.88 -6.20
N GLU A 21 -1.80 10.48 -5.34
CA GLU A 21 -3.26 10.56 -5.53
C GLU A 21 -3.96 9.23 -5.88
N GLY A 22 -3.57 8.14 -5.22
CA GLY A 22 -4.20 6.83 -5.41
C GLY A 22 -3.65 6.01 -6.59
N VAL A 23 -2.73 6.58 -7.38
CA VAL A 23 -1.94 5.85 -8.37
C VAL A 23 -0.58 5.50 -7.77
N THR A 24 -0.21 4.22 -7.81
CA THR A 24 1.12 3.74 -7.41
C THR A 24 1.69 2.84 -8.49
N GLY A 25 3.00 2.86 -8.66
CA GLY A 25 3.65 2.09 -9.71
C GLY A 25 5.09 1.76 -9.40
N SER A 26 5.62 0.78 -10.14
CA SER A 26 7.04 0.44 -10.12
C SER A 26 7.59 0.33 -11.53
N VAL A 27 8.86 0.70 -11.67
CA VAL A 27 9.66 0.46 -12.87
C VAL A 27 10.78 -0.55 -12.60
N ASP A 28 11.15 -1.31 -13.62
CA ASP A 28 12.29 -2.24 -13.57
C ASP A 28 13.65 -1.50 -13.59
N ALA A 29 14.74 -2.27 -13.57
CA ALA A 29 16.10 -1.72 -13.61
C ALA A 29 16.46 -0.99 -14.93
N HIS A 30 15.57 -1.03 -15.93
CA HIS A 30 15.67 -0.30 -17.20
C HIS A 30 14.71 0.88 -17.29
N GLY A 31 13.93 1.12 -16.23
CA GLY A 31 12.89 2.14 -16.19
C GLY A 31 11.57 1.72 -16.84
N ARG A 32 11.43 0.46 -17.26
CA ARG A 32 10.21 -0.03 -17.93
C ARG A 32 9.14 -0.31 -16.91
N LEU A 33 7.88 -0.07 -17.29
CA LEU A 33 6.75 -0.19 -16.38
C LEU A 33 6.49 -1.66 -16.01
N ILE A 34 6.57 -1.99 -14.72
CA ILE A 34 6.17 -3.32 -14.22
C ILE A 34 4.71 -3.31 -13.79
N VAL A 35 4.28 -2.24 -13.11
CA VAL A 35 2.98 -2.14 -12.49
C VAL A 35 2.50 -0.69 -12.43
N LEU A 36 1.20 -0.49 -12.65
CA LEU A 36 0.45 0.68 -12.20
C LEU A 36 -0.83 0.22 -11.53
N ASN A 37 -1.05 0.67 -10.32
CA ASN A 37 -2.25 0.38 -9.56
C ASN A 37 -3.09 1.63 -9.37
N THR A 38 -4.41 1.44 -9.25
CA THR A 38 -5.36 2.52 -8.96
C THR A 38 -6.53 2.02 -8.13
N TYR A 39 -7.19 2.95 -7.45
CA TYR A 39 -8.38 2.67 -6.66
C TYR A 39 -9.52 2.15 -7.54
N HIS A 40 -10.24 1.14 -7.03
CA HIS A 40 -11.44 0.62 -7.66
C HIS A 40 -12.60 0.56 -6.65
N PRO A 41 -13.79 1.10 -6.95
CA PRO A 41 -14.91 1.16 -6.01
C PRO A 41 -15.34 -0.19 -5.44
N GLN A 42 -15.40 -1.24 -6.26
CA GLN A 42 -15.77 -2.59 -5.83
C GLN A 42 -14.61 -3.46 -5.32
N HIS A 43 -13.46 -3.38 -5.99
CA HIS A 43 -12.33 -4.28 -5.76
C HIS A 43 -11.26 -3.69 -4.85
N GLY A 44 -11.38 -2.43 -4.41
CA GLY A 44 -10.39 -1.72 -3.62
C GLY A 44 -9.23 -1.23 -4.46
N TYR A 45 -8.46 -2.15 -5.05
CA TYR A 45 -7.28 -1.82 -5.85
C TYR A 45 -7.15 -2.75 -7.06
N VAL A 46 -6.91 -2.17 -8.23
CA VAL A 46 -6.70 -2.87 -9.50
C VAL A 46 -5.35 -2.48 -10.10
N THR A 47 -4.82 -3.33 -10.97
CA THR A 47 -3.44 -3.29 -11.42
C THR A 47 -3.33 -3.53 -12.93
N LEU A 48 -2.72 -2.58 -13.63
CA LEU A 48 -2.14 -2.79 -14.96
C LEU A 48 -0.72 -3.32 -14.74
N THR A 49 -0.46 -4.56 -15.14
CA THR A 49 0.80 -5.23 -14.76
C THR A 49 1.34 -6.14 -15.85
N THR A 50 2.66 -6.37 -15.79
CA THR A 50 3.36 -7.42 -16.54
C THR A 50 3.40 -8.77 -15.84
N ALA A 51 2.92 -8.84 -14.59
CA ALA A 51 2.86 -10.09 -13.83
C ALA A 51 1.86 -11.08 -14.44
N ASP A 52 2.23 -12.36 -14.41
CA ASP A 52 1.26 -13.44 -14.58
C ASP A 52 0.22 -13.41 -13.46
N PRO A 53 -1.04 -13.81 -13.74
CA PRO A 53 -2.03 -14.00 -12.70
C PRO A 53 -1.57 -15.02 -11.67
N PHE A 54 -1.91 -14.78 -10.40
CA PHE A 54 -1.68 -15.78 -9.35
C PHE A 54 -2.58 -17.01 -9.58
N PRO A 55 -2.05 -18.25 -9.49
CA PRO A 55 -2.87 -19.46 -9.58
C PRO A 55 -3.78 -19.59 -8.36
N GLU A 56 -5.10 -19.38 -8.56
CA GLU A 56 -6.08 -19.31 -7.47
C GLU A 56 -6.24 -20.62 -6.68
N ASP A 57 -5.96 -21.78 -7.28
CA ASP A 57 -5.93 -23.07 -6.59
C ASP A 57 -4.77 -23.19 -5.58
N GLN A 58 -3.77 -22.31 -5.66
CA GLN A 58 -2.60 -22.27 -4.79
C GLN A 58 -2.71 -21.27 -3.63
N ARG A 59 -3.88 -20.64 -3.43
CA ARG A 59 -4.14 -19.65 -2.36
C ARG A 59 -3.68 -20.10 -0.97
N TYR A 60 -3.92 -21.38 -0.65
CA TYR A 60 -3.62 -21.98 0.65
C TYR A 60 -2.28 -22.74 0.67
N ASN A 61 -1.43 -22.55 -0.35
CA ASN A 61 -0.09 -23.15 -0.42
C ASN A 61 0.98 -22.07 -0.13
N PRO A 62 1.54 -22.01 1.09
CA PRO A 62 2.52 -20.99 1.46
C PRO A 62 3.78 -21.00 0.57
N ALA A 63 4.20 -22.16 0.07
CA ALA A 63 5.36 -22.25 -0.82
C ALA A 63 5.09 -21.58 -2.18
N ALA A 64 3.91 -21.82 -2.75
CA ALA A 64 3.49 -21.19 -4.00
C ALA A 64 3.30 -19.67 -3.84
N VAL A 65 2.70 -19.22 -2.73
CA VAL A 65 2.58 -17.80 -2.40
C VAL A 65 3.95 -17.13 -2.31
N ARG A 66 4.90 -17.74 -1.58
CA ARG A 66 6.28 -17.21 -1.47
C ARG A 66 6.98 -17.15 -2.83
N ALA A 67 6.84 -18.20 -3.65
CA ALA A 67 7.42 -18.24 -4.99
C ALA A 67 6.86 -17.13 -5.89
N TYR A 68 5.54 -16.94 -5.89
CA TYR A 68 4.89 -15.86 -6.64
C TYR A 68 5.37 -14.48 -6.19
N ARG A 69 5.34 -14.20 -4.87
CA ARG A 69 5.82 -12.92 -4.31
C ARG A 69 7.28 -12.65 -4.67
N ALA A 70 8.14 -13.68 -4.65
CA ALA A 70 9.54 -13.55 -5.07
C ALA A 70 9.68 -13.24 -6.57
N GLY A 71 8.79 -13.79 -7.41
CA GLY A 71 8.73 -13.52 -8.84
C GLY A 71 8.39 -12.06 -9.18
N LEU A 72 7.51 -11.43 -8.39
CA LEU A 72 7.11 -10.02 -8.60
C LEU A 72 8.29 -9.04 -8.55
N ALA A 73 9.33 -9.35 -7.78
CA ALA A 73 10.54 -8.52 -7.69
C ALA A 73 11.48 -8.64 -8.91
N ARG A 74 11.20 -9.58 -9.84
CA ARG A 74 12.05 -9.91 -10.99
C ARG A 74 11.34 -9.72 -12.33
N LEU A 75 10.21 -9.02 -12.33
CA LEU A 75 9.42 -8.77 -13.53
C LEU A 75 10.21 -7.94 -14.54
N SER A 76 10.01 -8.25 -15.82
CA SER A 76 10.45 -7.41 -16.93
C SER A 76 9.33 -6.46 -17.30
N GLY A 77 9.61 -5.17 -17.35
CA GLY A 77 8.60 -4.15 -17.60
C GLY A 77 8.25 -3.97 -19.08
N PHE A 78 7.10 -3.34 -19.32
CA PHE A 78 6.71 -2.78 -20.61
C PHE A 78 7.44 -1.45 -20.87
N GLY A 79 8.11 -1.34 -22.02
CA GLY A 79 8.86 -0.14 -22.38
C GLY A 79 9.70 -0.33 -23.64
N PRO A 80 10.61 0.62 -23.95
CA PRO A 80 11.44 0.53 -25.14
C PRO A 80 12.47 -0.60 -25.01
N GLN A 81 12.57 -1.42 -26.06
CA GLN A 81 13.56 -2.48 -26.17
C GLN A 81 14.70 -2.05 -27.10
N ALA A 82 15.93 -2.10 -26.58
CA ALA A 82 17.14 -1.97 -27.36
C ALA A 82 17.66 -3.36 -27.75
N ASN A 83 18.26 -3.48 -28.94
CA ASN A 83 18.83 -4.73 -29.45
C ASN A 83 20.28 -4.97 -28.99
N HIS A 84 20.78 -4.15 -28.07
CA HIS A 84 22.18 -4.11 -27.65
C HIS A 84 22.32 -4.53 -26.18
N SER A 85 23.48 -5.08 -25.83
CA SER A 85 23.76 -5.45 -24.44
C SER A 85 23.93 -4.19 -23.58
N VAL A 86 23.64 -4.30 -22.29
CA VAL A 86 23.71 -3.16 -21.37
C VAL A 86 25.11 -3.04 -20.81
N VAL A 87 25.74 -1.89 -21.02
CA VAL A 87 27.10 -1.58 -20.53
C VAL A 87 27.04 -0.94 -19.14
N ARG A 88 26.11 0.01 -18.94
CA ARG A 88 25.99 0.76 -17.68
C ARG A 88 24.54 1.08 -17.36
N ARG A 89 24.21 1.03 -16.07
CA ARG A 89 22.94 1.48 -15.52
C ARG A 89 23.20 2.48 -14.40
N GLU A 90 22.43 3.55 -14.37
CA GLU A 90 22.42 4.55 -13.32
C GLU A 90 20.97 4.76 -12.90
N ALA A 91 20.71 4.81 -11.60
CA ALA A 91 19.40 5.12 -11.06
C ALA A 91 19.53 6.26 -10.05
N ALA A 92 18.54 7.13 -10.02
CA ALA A 92 18.47 8.24 -9.08
C ALA A 92 17.03 8.51 -8.65
N LEU A 93 16.88 9.23 -7.55
CA LEU A 93 15.60 9.77 -7.10
C LEU A 93 15.64 11.30 -7.22
N LEU A 94 14.90 11.84 -8.18
CA LEU A 94 14.66 13.29 -8.30
C LEU A 94 13.75 13.73 -7.16
N ALA A 95 14.07 14.87 -6.55
CA ALA A 95 13.38 15.36 -5.35
C ALA A 95 13.26 14.31 -4.21
N GLY A 96 14.12 13.29 -4.19
CA GLY A 96 14.12 12.22 -3.18
C GLY A 96 13.09 11.11 -3.38
N ALA A 97 12.16 11.23 -4.35
CA ALA A 97 11.05 10.27 -4.51
C ALA A 97 10.75 9.86 -5.96
N ILE A 98 11.06 10.70 -6.95
CA ILE A 98 10.71 10.46 -8.36
C ILE A 98 11.82 9.64 -9.03
N PRO A 99 11.58 8.40 -9.47
CA PRO A 99 12.59 7.57 -10.09
C PRO A 99 13.06 8.12 -11.43
N SER A 100 14.38 8.12 -11.61
CA SER A 100 15.05 8.30 -12.88
C SER A 100 16.01 7.14 -13.14
N VAL A 101 15.98 6.57 -14.35
CA VAL A 101 16.84 5.46 -14.75
C VAL A 101 17.50 5.80 -16.08
N LYS A 102 18.84 5.77 -16.10
CA LYS A 102 19.64 5.90 -17.33
C LYS A 102 20.31 4.57 -17.63
N THR A 103 20.12 4.08 -18.85
CA THR A 103 20.80 2.89 -19.37
C THR A 103 21.66 3.27 -20.56
N VAL A 104 22.90 2.81 -20.57
CA VAL A 104 23.83 2.90 -21.70
C VAL A 104 24.07 1.51 -22.23
N PHE A 105 23.87 1.34 -23.53
CA PHE A 105 24.06 0.07 -24.23
C PHE A 105 25.38 0.06 -25.00
N GLU A 106 25.75 -1.12 -25.51
CA GLU A 106 26.85 -1.26 -26.47
C GLU A 106 26.62 -0.34 -27.68
N HIS A 107 27.72 0.10 -28.30
CA HIS A 107 27.70 1.05 -29.43
C HIS A 107 27.21 2.47 -29.10
N GLY A 108 26.92 2.76 -27.82
CA GLY A 108 26.67 4.13 -27.35
C GLY A 108 25.19 4.54 -27.34
N THR A 109 24.26 3.65 -27.69
CA THR A 109 22.82 3.87 -27.53
C THR A 109 22.49 4.16 -26.06
N GLN A 110 21.60 5.12 -25.79
CA GLN A 110 21.22 5.51 -24.43
C GLN A 110 19.70 5.65 -24.30
N THR A 111 19.19 5.27 -23.13
CA THR A 111 17.83 5.58 -22.69
C THR A 111 17.88 6.27 -21.34
N GLU A 112 17.11 7.34 -21.17
CA GLU A 112 16.84 7.98 -19.89
C GLU A 112 15.33 7.99 -19.65
N MET A 113 14.90 7.55 -18.46
CA MET A 113 13.51 7.48 -18.06
C MET A 113 13.29 8.29 -16.78
N ILE A 114 12.18 9.02 -16.69
CA ILE A 114 11.63 9.60 -15.46
C ILE A 114 10.17 9.17 -15.33
N ALA A 115 9.76 8.63 -14.17
CA ALA A 115 8.37 8.21 -13.92
C ALA A 115 7.78 8.91 -12.70
N TRP A 116 6.55 9.40 -12.84
CA TRP A 116 5.81 10.05 -11.76
C TRP A 116 4.31 9.79 -11.88
N ALA A 117 3.57 10.13 -10.83
CA ALA A 117 2.12 10.09 -10.80
C ALA A 117 1.59 11.47 -10.45
N HIS A 118 0.49 11.87 -11.08
CA HIS A 118 -0.15 13.17 -10.87
C HIS A 118 -1.59 13.13 -11.42
N GLY A 119 -2.52 13.86 -10.80
CA GLY A 119 -3.87 14.09 -11.33
C GLY A 119 -4.72 12.82 -11.51
N GLY A 120 -4.43 11.78 -10.71
CA GLY A 120 -5.07 10.46 -10.81
C GLY A 120 -4.54 9.58 -11.96
N GLY A 121 -3.39 9.90 -12.55
CA GLY A 121 -2.72 9.08 -13.56
C GLY A 121 -1.22 8.94 -13.32
N ALA A 122 -0.53 8.35 -14.30
CA ALA A 122 0.92 8.16 -14.28
C ALA A 122 1.55 8.60 -15.59
N PHE A 123 2.86 8.77 -15.55
CA PHE A 123 3.65 9.29 -16.66
C PHE A 123 5.00 8.58 -16.71
N GLN A 124 5.52 8.38 -17.92
CA GLN A 124 6.92 8.04 -18.15
C GLN A 124 7.48 8.92 -19.26
N GLN A 125 8.41 9.81 -18.92
CA GLN A 125 9.19 10.53 -19.92
C GLN A 125 10.43 9.72 -20.27
N TRP A 126 10.62 9.47 -21.56
CA TRP A 126 11.75 8.76 -22.13
C TRP A 126 12.53 9.66 -23.07
N LYS A 127 13.85 9.61 -22.97
CA LYS A 127 14.77 10.08 -24.02
C LYS A 127 15.52 8.88 -24.55
N ILE A 128 15.41 8.64 -25.84
CA ILE A 128 15.95 7.45 -26.51
C ILE A 128 16.81 7.92 -27.68
N SER A 129 18.08 7.53 -27.71
CA SER A 129 18.99 7.97 -28.78
C SER A 129 18.69 7.35 -30.15
N GLU A 130 17.93 6.26 -30.18
CA GLU A 130 17.63 5.50 -31.40
C GLU A 130 16.18 5.03 -31.44
N LYS A 131 15.64 4.87 -32.65
CA LYS A 131 14.30 4.33 -32.86
C LYS A 131 14.17 2.94 -32.22
N SER A 132 13.25 2.81 -31.28
CA SER A 132 13.04 1.58 -30.51
C SER A 132 11.59 1.11 -30.60
N ARG A 133 11.35 -0.20 -30.41
CA ARG A 133 9.99 -0.75 -30.29
C ARG A 133 9.59 -0.83 -28.83
N TRP A 134 8.34 -0.47 -28.54
CA TRP A 134 7.74 -0.57 -27.22
C TRP A 134 7.14 -1.96 -27.06
N ARG A 135 7.69 -2.74 -26.14
CA ARG A 135 7.31 -4.14 -25.95
C ARG A 135 7.14 -4.51 -24.49
N GLY A 136 6.30 -5.51 -24.28
CA GLY A 136 6.06 -6.14 -23.00
C GLY A 136 4.71 -6.81 -22.99
N ARG A 137 4.50 -7.63 -21.98
CA ARG A 137 3.23 -8.32 -21.76
C ARG A 137 2.41 -7.54 -20.75
N LEU A 138 1.16 -7.25 -21.04
CA LEU A 138 0.29 -6.45 -20.17
C LEU A 138 -1.06 -7.11 -19.95
N SER A 139 -1.62 -6.86 -18.77
CA SER A 139 -3.01 -7.19 -18.43
C SER A 139 -3.52 -6.22 -17.38
N LEU A 140 -4.84 -6.04 -17.36
CA LEU A 140 -5.53 -5.32 -16.31
C LEU A 140 -6.25 -6.33 -15.41
N GLN A 141 -5.86 -6.37 -14.14
CA GLN A 141 -6.30 -7.36 -13.17
C GLN A 141 -6.75 -6.67 -11.88
N ARG A 142 -7.53 -7.36 -11.04
CA ARG A 142 -7.57 -7.02 -9.61
C ARG A 142 -6.23 -7.42 -9.00
N CYS A 143 -5.74 -6.67 -8.01
CA CYS A 143 -4.55 -7.08 -7.26
C CYS A 143 -4.77 -8.45 -6.57
N ALA A 144 -3.78 -9.34 -6.60
CA ALA A 144 -3.97 -10.73 -6.18
C ALA A 144 -4.19 -10.91 -4.65
N TYR A 145 -3.63 -10.06 -3.79
CA TYR A 145 -3.71 -10.20 -2.32
C TYR A 145 -3.17 -11.54 -1.81
N THR A 146 -1.95 -11.91 -2.17
CA THR A 146 -1.40 -13.26 -1.91
C THR A 146 -0.94 -13.41 -0.45
N GLN A 147 -1.85 -13.55 0.52
CA GLN A 147 -1.53 -13.70 1.95
C GLN A 147 -0.84 -15.04 2.26
N LEU A 148 0.05 -15.07 3.26
CA LEU A 148 0.67 -16.33 3.72
C LEU A 148 -0.29 -17.16 4.57
N THR A 149 -1.10 -16.49 5.38
CA THR A 149 -2.18 -17.04 6.19
C THR A 149 -3.51 -16.56 5.60
N GLU A 150 -3.93 -17.12 4.45
CA GLU A 150 -5.17 -16.74 3.77
C GLU A 150 -6.40 -17.10 4.62
N GLY A 151 -7.15 -16.10 5.13
CA GLY A 151 -8.35 -16.32 5.94
C GLY A 151 -9.66 -15.91 5.26
N GLY A 152 -9.60 -15.34 4.05
CA GLY A 152 -10.81 -14.93 3.33
C GLY A 152 -10.53 -14.51 1.88
N PRO A 153 -10.29 -15.45 0.95
CA PRO A 153 -9.90 -15.09 -0.42
C PRO A 153 -11.02 -14.30 -1.10
N VAL A 154 -10.64 -13.22 -1.77
CA VAL A 154 -11.54 -12.49 -2.67
C VAL A 154 -11.34 -13.09 -4.06
N PRO A 155 -12.38 -13.70 -4.67
CA PRO A 155 -12.25 -14.33 -5.97
C PRO A 155 -11.69 -13.36 -7.02
N MET A 156 -10.75 -13.86 -7.83
CA MET A 156 -10.27 -13.14 -9.00
C MET A 156 -11.34 -13.19 -10.10
N PRO A 157 -11.82 -12.05 -10.62
CA PRO A 157 -12.62 -12.05 -11.84
C PRO A 157 -11.82 -12.68 -13.00
N PRO A 158 -12.46 -13.31 -13.99
CA PRO A 158 -11.75 -13.81 -15.16
C PRO A 158 -10.91 -12.71 -15.79
N ILE A 159 -9.70 -13.06 -16.24
CA ILE A 159 -8.77 -12.11 -16.83
C ILE A 159 -8.93 -12.21 -18.34
N GLU A 160 -9.83 -11.39 -18.88
CA GLU A 160 -9.99 -11.21 -20.31
C GLU A 160 -9.40 -9.88 -20.71
N THR A 161 -8.31 -9.90 -21.47
CA THR A 161 -7.65 -8.66 -21.91
C THR A 161 -8.12 -8.32 -23.33
N LEU A 162 -8.77 -7.18 -23.50
CA LEU A 162 -8.94 -6.55 -24.82
C LEU A 162 -7.99 -5.36 -24.92
N ALA A 163 -7.17 -5.35 -25.97
CA ALA A 163 -6.24 -4.27 -26.26
C ALA A 163 -6.52 -3.67 -27.63
N ARG A 164 -6.62 -2.35 -27.71
CA ARG A 164 -6.84 -1.60 -28.95
C ARG A 164 -5.83 -0.47 -29.05
N LEU A 165 -5.06 -0.44 -30.12
CA LEU A 165 -4.22 0.69 -30.50
C LEU A 165 -4.90 1.47 -31.62
N ALA A 166 -5.13 2.76 -31.41
CA ALA A 166 -5.57 3.69 -32.44
C ALA A 166 -5.12 5.11 -32.08
N ASP A 167 -4.76 5.90 -33.09
CA ASP A 167 -4.43 7.33 -32.94
C ASP A 167 -3.38 7.62 -31.86
N GLY A 168 -2.35 6.76 -31.76
CA GLY A 168 -1.27 6.92 -30.79
C GLY A 168 -1.67 6.57 -29.34
N VAL A 169 -2.84 5.95 -29.12
CA VAL A 169 -3.33 5.55 -27.80
C VAL A 169 -3.61 4.05 -27.75
N LEU A 170 -2.97 3.36 -26.82
CA LEU A 170 -3.25 1.97 -26.48
C LEU A 170 -4.26 1.92 -25.33
N ALA A 171 -5.48 1.45 -25.59
CA ALA A 171 -6.42 1.09 -24.53
C ALA A 171 -6.29 -0.41 -24.19
N ILE A 172 -6.28 -0.72 -22.90
CA ILE A 172 -6.31 -2.08 -22.35
C ILE A 172 -7.47 -2.14 -21.37
N GLU A 173 -8.42 -3.03 -21.63
CA GLU A 173 -9.58 -3.23 -20.77
C GLU A 173 -9.67 -4.68 -20.29
N ASN A 174 -10.27 -4.84 -19.12
CA ASN A 174 -10.78 -6.11 -18.65
C ASN A 174 -12.29 -5.98 -18.44
N PRO A 175 -13.12 -6.48 -19.38
CA PRO A 175 -14.58 -6.36 -19.30
C PRO A 175 -15.16 -6.99 -18.02
N MET A 176 -14.54 -8.05 -17.52
CA MET A 176 -14.99 -8.75 -16.30
C MET A 176 -14.60 -8.01 -15.02
N LEU A 177 -13.70 -7.04 -15.12
CA LEU A 177 -13.35 -6.10 -14.05
C LEU A 177 -14.10 -4.76 -14.18
N GLU A 178 -14.77 -4.53 -15.32
CA GLU A 178 -15.41 -3.25 -15.67
C GLU A 178 -14.44 -2.06 -15.51
N TRP A 179 -13.19 -2.26 -15.95
CA TRP A 179 -12.13 -1.27 -15.84
C TRP A 179 -11.24 -1.25 -17.08
N ALA A 180 -10.62 -0.10 -17.32
CA ALA A 180 -9.68 0.12 -18.41
C ALA A 180 -8.51 1.02 -18.00
N ALA A 181 -7.40 0.84 -18.69
CA ALA A 181 -6.26 1.73 -18.71
C ALA A 181 -6.01 2.18 -20.15
N ALA A 182 -5.57 3.42 -20.34
CA ALA A 182 -5.14 3.94 -21.63
C ALA A 182 -3.73 4.51 -21.52
N ILE A 183 -2.92 4.26 -22.54
CA ILE A 183 -1.54 4.72 -22.65
C ILE A 183 -1.45 5.58 -23.91
N ALA A 184 -1.36 6.89 -23.74
CA ALA A 184 -1.15 7.85 -24.83
C ALA A 184 0.33 8.16 -25.00
N GLY A 185 0.71 8.64 -26.20
CA GLY A 185 2.08 9.08 -26.50
C GLY A 185 2.81 8.22 -27.53
N PHE A 186 2.14 7.25 -28.15
CA PHE A 186 2.71 6.50 -29.28
C PHE A 186 2.57 7.27 -30.60
N PRO A 187 3.41 6.99 -31.60
CA PRO A 187 3.24 7.51 -32.95
C PRO A 187 1.88 7.15 -33.53
N ALA A 188 1.29 8.07 -34.30
CA ALA A 188 0.10 7.77 -35.08
C ALA A 188 0.49 6.88 -36.28
N GLY A 189 -0.30 5.85 -36.58
CA GLY A 189 -0.17 5.06 -37.81
C GLY A 189 -0.32 3.55 -37.64
N GLU A 190 -0.01 3.00 -36.47
CA GLU A 190 -0.40 1.62 -36.16
C GLU A 190 -1.83 1.58 -35.61
N HIS A 191 -2.66 0.71 -36.19
CA HIS A 191 -4.03 0.47 -35.74
C HIS A 191 -4.28 -1.03 -35.66
N TRP A 192 -4.68 -1.51 -34.50
CA TRP A 192 -5.02 -2.91 -34.30
C TRP A 192 -5.89 -3.12 -33.07
N GLU A 193 -6.55 -4.26 -33.04
CA GLU A 193 -7.27 -4.77 -31.87
C GLU A 193 -6.89 -6.23 -31.65
N ARG A 194 -6.72 -6.61 -30.39
CA ARG A 194 -6.39 -7.98 -29.99
C ARG A 194 -7.10 -8.35 -28.71
N ARG A 195 -7.48 -9.62 -28.58
CA ARG A 195 -8.11 -10.20 -27.39
C ARG A 195 -7.33 -11.42 -26.93
N ALA A 196 -7.19 -11.59 -25.62
CA ALA A 196 -6.57 -12.77 -25.02
C ALA A 196 -7.29 -13.17 -23.72
N ALA A 197 -7.34 -14.47 -23.44
CA ALA A 197 -7.60 -14.97 -22.10
C ALA A 197 -6.28 -14.91 -21.32
N GLY A 198 -6.16 -13.92 -20.44
CA GLY A 198 -4.93 -13.57 -19.72
C GLY A 198 -4.17 -12.40 -20.35
N PRO A 199 -2.91 -12.19 -19.93
CA PRO A 199 -2.09 -11.09 -20.42
C PRO A 199 -1.72 -11.20 -21.89
N ILE A 200 -1.57 -10.04 -22.54
CA ILE A 200 -1.37 -9.91 -23.99
C ILE A 200 0.00 -9.31 -24.32
N GLU A 201 0.63 -9.81 -25.39
CA GLU A 201 1.88 -9.27 -25.90
C GLU A 201 1.63 -7.97 -26.69
N ILE A 202 2.32 -6.92 -26.28
CA ILE A 202 2.30 -5.61 -26.92
C ILE A 202 3.61 -5.43 -27.69
N ASP A 203 3.49 -5.01 -28.95
CA ASP A 203 4.63 -4.63 -29.77
C ASP A 203 4.24 -3.45 -30.66
N ILE A 204 4.69 -2.24 -30.32
CA ILE A 204 4.32 -0.97 -30.98
C ILE A 204 5.58 -0.29 -31.47
N ALA A 205 5.58 0.22 -32.71
CA ALA A 205 6.69 1.06 -33.18
C ALA A 205 6.80 2.34 -32.33
N GLY A 206 8.00 2.60 -31.84
CA GLY A 206 8.37 3.90 -31.31
C GLY A 206 9.08 4.74 -32.36
N GLU A 207 9.25 6.02 -32.05
CA GLU A 207 10.19 6.91 -32.70
C GLU A 207 11.47 7.01 -31.86
N GLY A 208 12.57 7.45 -32.47
CA GLY A 208 13.72 7.92 -31.68
C GLY A 208 13.38 9.27 -31.05
N GLU A 209 14.26 9.79 -30.18
CA GLU A 209 14.11 11.06 -29.46
C GLU A 209 13.30 10.98 -28.15
N SER A 210 12.60 12.06 -27.80
CA SER A 210 11.88 12.21 -26.54
C SER A 210 10.42 11.77 -26.70
N THR A 211 9.97 10.84 -25.87
CA THR A 211 8.58 10.35 -25.84
C THR A 211 8.05 10.42 -24.42
N THR A 212 6.86 10.98 -24.22
CA THR A 212 6.16 10.92 -22.93
C THR A 212 4.97 10.00 -23.06
N LEU A 213 5.00 8.88 -22.32
CA LEU A 213 3.83 8.02 -22.16
C LEU A 213 2.96 8.54 -21.01
N VAL A 214 1.66 8.63 -21.24
CA VAL A 214 0.67 9.13 -20.27
C VAL A 214 -0.38 8.06 -20.03
N TYR A 215 -0.59 7.71 -18.76
CA TYR A 215 -1.43 6.62 -18.33
C TYR A 215 -2.69 7.15 -17.65
N GLY A 216 -3.84 6.90 -18.27
CA GLY A 216 -5.16 7.20 -17.73
C GLY A 216 -5.92 5.94 -17.34
N PHE A 217 -6.85 6.06 -16.39
CA PHE A 217 -7.69 4.96 -15.90
C PHE A 217 -9.16 5.36 -15.92
N GLY A 218 -10.04 4.39 -16.04
CA GLY A 218 -11.48 4.60 -15.92
C GLY A 218 -12.31 3.33 -16.05
N PRO A 219 -13.62 3.41 -15.83
CA PRO A 219 -14.52 2.25 -15.90
C PRO A 219 -14.74 1.73 -17.34
N THR A 220 -14.34 2.50 -18.35
CA THR A 220 -14.43 2.13 -19.76
C THR A 220 -13.18 2.57 -20.51
N ALA A 221 -12.90 1.95 -21.66
CA ALA A 221 -11.79 2.36 -22.51
C ALA A 221 -11.89 3.84 -22.92
N ALA A 222 -13.08 4.34 -23.24
CA ALA A 222 -13.29 5.75 -23.58
C ALA A 222 -12.95 6.68 -22.41
N ALA A 223 -13.43 6.38 -21.20
CA ALA A 223 -13.13 7.18 -20.01
C ALA A 223 -11.62 7.17 -19.69
N ALA A 224 -10.96 6.02 -19.83
CA ALA A 224 -9.51 5.92 -19.64
C ALA A 224 -8.73 6.73 -20.69
N GLN A 225 -9.17 6.71 -21.96
CA GLN A 225 -8.57 7.51 -23.04
C GLN A 225 -8.75 9.01 -22.80
N ASP A 226 -9.94 9.45 -22.40
CA ASP A 226 -10.21 10.85 -22.06
C ASP A 226 -9.35 11.32 -20.87
N ALA A 227 -9.20 10.47 -19.86
CA ALA A 227 -8.30 10.72 -18.74
C ALA A 227 -6.84 10.88 -19.21
N ALA A 228 -6.34 9.95 -20.04
CA ALA A 228 -4.98 10.02 -20.57
C ALA A 228 -4.74 11.27 -21.42
N ARG A 229 -5.70 11.64 -22.28
CA ARG A 229 -5.63 12.86 -23.12
C ARG A 229 -5.64 14.13 -22.29
N ARG A 230 -6.47 14.20 -21.25
CA ARG A 230 -6.51 15.34 -20.31
C ARG A 230 -5.16 15.51 -19.59
N LEU A 231 -4.58 14.42 -19.11
CA LEU A 231 -3.29 14.41 -18.44
C LEU A 231 -2.14 14.77 -19.40
N ALA A 232 -2.26 14.44 -20.68
CA ALA A 232 -1.23 14.74 -21.69
C ALA A 232 -1.12 16.22 -22.06
N LEU A 233 -1.99 17.11 -21.56
CA LEU A 233 -1.98 18.53 -21.89
C LEU A 233 -0.72 19.25 -21.39
N ASN A 234 -0.25 18.97 -20.15
CA ASN A 234 0.87 19.70 -19.54
C ASN A 234 1.83 18.81 -18.71
N PRO A 235 2.32 17.67 -19.23
CA PRO A 235 3.04 16.68 -18.43
C PRO A 235 4.33 17.22 -17.76
N LEU A 236 5.02 18.17 -18.40
CA LEU A 236 6.24 18.76 -17.82
C LEU A 236 5.94 19.67 -16.63
N ALA A 237 4.86 20.46 -16.70
CA ALA A 237 4.44 21.30 -15.58
C ALA A 237 4.00 20.44 -14.39
N ASP A 238 3.32 19.32 -14.67
CA ASP A 238 2.92 18.35 -13.65
C ASP A 238 4.15 17.70 -12.98
N LEU A 239 5.20 17.38 -13.76
CA LEU A 239 6.47 16.89 -13.20
C LEU A 239 7.12 17.91 -12.27
N ASP A 240 7.23 19.17 -12.69
CA ASP A 240 7.80 20.25 -11.86
C ASP A 240 6.99 20.42 -10.57
N SER A 241 5.65 20.40 -10.66
CA SER A 241 4.77 20.46 -9.49
C SER A 241 4.98 19.29 -8.51
N GLU A 242 5.14 18.06 -9.02
CA GLU A 242 5.44 16.90 -8.18
C GLU A 242 6.84 16.98 -7.56
N MET A 243 7.82 17.49 -8.28
CA MET A 243 9.17 17.72 -7.74
C MET A 243 9.14 18.72 -6.57
N ASP A 244 8.41 19.82 -6.72
CA ASP A 244 8.25 20.83 -5.67
C ASP A 244 7.52 20.25 -4.45
N ARG A 245 6.45 19.46 -4.68
CA ARG A 245 5.72 18.77 -3.61
C ARG A 245 6.63 17.84 -2.81
N TRP A 246 7.43 17.01 -3.49
CA TRP A 246 8.35 16.10 -2.81
C TRP A 246 9.46 16.83 -2.08
N GLN A 247 10.01 17.92 -2.64
CA GLN A 247 10.98 18.77 -1.95
C GLN A 247 10.38 19.40 -0.69
N GLN A 248 9.13 19.86 -0.73
CA GLN A 248 8.47 20.44 0.45
C GLN A 248 8.30 19.39 1.56
N VAL A 249 7.92 18.17 1.19
CA VAL A 249 7.68 17.07 2.13
C VAL A 249 8.98 16.52 2.72
N LEU A 250 10.01 16.32 1.89
CA LEU A 250 11.24 15.62 2.27
C LEU A 250 12.39 16.58 2.62
N GLY A 251 12.40 17.79 2.09
CA GLY A 251 13.49 18.76 2.26
C GLY A 251 13.66 19.22 3.71
N ASN A 252 12.62 19.11 4.53
CA ASN A 252 12.65 19.47 5.94
C ASN A 252 13.05 18.29 6.86
N LEU A 253 13.51 17.17 6.32
CA LEU A 253 13.92 16.03 7.12
C LEU A 253 15.28 16.28 7.79
N ALA A 254 15.29 16.27 9.12
CA ALA A 254 16.50 16.34 9.93
C ALA A 254 17.49 15.19 9.63
N SER A 255 16.98 14.06 9.11
CA SER A 255 17.78 12.93 8.65
C SER A 255 17.87 12.91 7.13
N SER A 256 19.10 12.99 6.60
CA SER A 256 19.41 12.71 5.20
C SER A 256 19.47 11.21 4.89
N HIS A 257 19.12 10.33 5.85
CA HIS A 257 19.24 8.89 5.66
C HIS A 257 18.18 8.38 4.67
N LEU A 258 18.64 7.82 3.55
CA LEU A 258 17.81 7.37 2.43
C LEU A 258 16.67 6.43 2.87
N ALA A 259 16.92 5.50 3.81
CA ALA A 259 15.87 4.59 4.28
C ALA A 259 14.69 5.32 4.96
N VAL A 260 14.96 6.42 5.69
CA VAL A 260 13.92 7.23 6.33
C VAL A 260 13.13 7.99 5.28
N GLN A 261 13.83 8.62 4.33
CA GLN A 261 13.20 9.33 3.21
C GLN A 261 12.31 8.40 2.38
N ARG A 262 12.80 7.19 2.08
CA ARG A 262 12.02 6.17 1.36
C ARG A 262 10.82 5.69 2.17
N GLY A 263 10.96 5.45 3.48
CA GLY A 263 9.83 5.07 4.34
C GLY A 263 8.71 6.11 4.33
N ILE A 264 9.06 7.39 4.47
CA ILE A 264 8.08 8.50 4.43
C ILE A 264 7.45 8.63 3.04
N SER A 265 8.27 8.61 1.99
CA SER A 265 7.78 8.74 0.61
C SER A 265 6.83 7.60 0.25
N TYR A 266 7.19 6.37 0.62
CA TYR A 266 6.38 5.20 0.35
C TYR A 266 5.06 5.23 1.15
N GLY A 267 5.09 5.60 2.42
CA GLY A 267 3.87 5.78 3.22
C GLY A 267 2.91 6.81 2.61
N LEU A 268 3.43 7.88 2.00
CA LEU A 268 2.61 8.87 1.30
C LEU A 268 2.05 8.35 -0.02
N MET A 269 2.82 7.56 -0.77
CA MET A 269 2.35 6.90 -2.00
C MET A 269 1.19 5.94 -1.71
N LEU A 270 1.21 5.27 -0.55
CA LEU A 270 0.20 4.29 -0.13
C LEU A 270 -1.06 4.89 0.50
N ALA A 271 -1.13 6.22 0.65
CA ALA A 271 -2.31 6.93 1.15
C ALA A 271 -3.32 7.20 0.02
N VAL A 272 -4.15 6.20 -0.29
CA VAL A 272 -5.10 6.18 -1.40
C VAL A 272 -6.36 6.99 -1.06
N PRO A 273 -6.74 8.00 -1.87
CA PRO A 273 -8.00 8.73 -1.71
C PRO A 273 -9.22 7.84 -1.90
N VAL A 274 -10.22 8.01 -1.02
CA VAL A 274 -11.52 7.33 -1.06
C VAL A 274 -12.60 8.34 -0.71
N GLY A 275 -13.12 9.03 -1.73
CA GLY A 275 -13.98 10.20 -1.53
C GLY A 275 -13.24 11.31 -0.78
N GLU A 276 -13.79 11.77 0.34
CA GLU A 276 -13.09 12.73 1.22
C GLU A 276 -12.03 12.08 2.13
N THR A 277 -12.08 10.75 2.29
CA THR A 277 -11.24 10.00 3.23
C THR A 277 -9.97 9.46 2.55
N ARG A 278 -9.07 8.83 3.31
CA ARG A 278 -7.87 8.16 2.78
C ARG A 278 -7.64 6.80 3.43
N CYS A 279 -7.50 5.76 2.61
CA CYS A 279 -7.02 4.47 3.06
C CYS A 279 -5.48 4.46 3.04
N ILE A 280 -4.83 4.03 4.11
CA ILE A 280 -3.38 3.78 4.10
C ILE A 280 -3.18 2.28 3.87
N LEU A 281 -2.58 1.91 2.74
CA LEU A 281 -2.23 0.53 2.42
C LEU A 281 -0.86 0.16 3.02
N THR A 282 -0.63 -1.12 3.29
CA THR A 282 0.66 -1.64 3.79
C THR A 282 1.70 -1.76 2.68
N ASP A 283 1.26 -2.07 1.45
CA ASP A 283 2.13 -2.29 0.30
C ASP A 283 1.33 -2.11 -1.00
N HIS A 284 1.96 -1.83 -2.15
CA HIS A 284 1.22 -1.71 -3.42
C HIS A 284 1.28 -2.95 -4.32
N MET A 285 2.18 -3.90 -4.05
CA MET A 285 2.47 -5.04 -4.94
C MET A 285 1.93 -6.37 -4.41
N LEU A 286 2.38 -6.76 -3.22
CA LEU A 286 2.09 -8.03 -2.57
C LEU A 286 0.69 -7.99 -1.92
N LEU A 287 0.47 -6.97 -1.09
CA LEU A 287 -0.73 -6.81 -0.26
C LEU A 287 -1.20 -5.35 -0.26
N PRO A 288 -1.82 -4.88 -1.35
CA PRO A 288 -2.57 -3.61 -1.38
C PRO A 288 -3.86 -3.69 -0.58
N LEU A 289 -3.67 -3.88 0.71
CA LEU A 289 -4.64 -4.00 1.78
C LEU A 289 -4.22 -3.08 2.93
N SER A 290 -5.16 -2.75 3.79
CA SER A 290 -4.92 -1.98 5.02
C SER A 290 -5.10 -2.88 6.24
N TRP A 291 -4.12 -2.89 7.13
CA TRP A 291 -4.25 -3.37 8.51
C TRP A 291 -4.20 -2.12 9.41
N ASN A 292 -5.07 -2.04 10.42
CA ASN A 292 -5.11 -0.87 11.31
C ASN A 292 -3.78 -0.69 12.05
N ARG A 293 -3.14 -1.79 12.46
CA ARG A 293 -1.80 -1.81 13.07
C ARG A 293 -0.73 -1.17 12.18
N ASP A 294 -0.61 -1.65 10.96
CA ASP A 294 0.39 -1.19 9.99
C ASP A 294 0.15 0.27 9.61
N ALA A 295 -1.11 0.61 9.34
CA ALA A 295 -1.54 1.96 8.98
C ALA A 295 -1.26 2.96 10.11
N TYR A 296 -1.44 2.56 11.38
CA TYR A 296 -1.12 3.40 12.54
C TYR A 296 0.35 3.84 12.55
N TYR A 297 1.31 2.95 12.30
CA TYR A 297 2.72 3.34 12.32
C TYR A 297 3.08 4.29 11.18
N VAL A 298 2.43 4.15 10.02
CA VAL A 298 2.56 5.10 8.90
C VAL A 298 1.93 6.44 9.28
N ALA A 299 0.69 6.44 9.75
CA ALA A 299 -0.03 7.63 10.20
C ALA A 299 0.74 8.37 11.29
N ARG A 300 1.29 7.64 12.27
CA ARG A 300 2.07 8.22 13.37
C ARG A 300 3.33 8.94 12.88
N THR A 301 4.01 8.36 11.89
CA THR A 301 5.18 8.95 11.24
C THR A 301 4.82 10.21 10.45
N LEU A 302 3.63 10.22 9.83
CA LEU A 302 3.14 11.31 9.01
C LEU A 302 2.44 12.42 9.80
N LEU A 303 2.02 12.18 11.05
CA LEU A 303 1.19 13.09 11.85
C LEU A 303 1.74 14.53 11.88
N ASP A 304 3.02 14.70 12.18
CA ASP A 304 3.61 16.04 12.32
C ASP A 304 3.84 16.75 10.97
N ARG A 305 3.72 16.02 9.86
CA ARG A 305 4.07 16.50 8.49
C ARG A 305 2.85 16.67 7.60
N GLN A 306 1.88 15.78 7.76
CA GLN A 306 0.68 15.65 6.94
C GLN A 306 -0.54 15.38 7.85
N PRO A 307 -0.86 16.26 8.80
CA PRO A 307 -1.96 16.04 9.74
C PRO A 307 -3.32 15.92 9.05
N ASP A 308 -3.54 16.59 7.91
CA ASP A 308 -4.77 16.42 7.12
C ASP A 308 -4.89 14.99 6.53
N LEU A 309 -3.78 14.39 6.14
CA LEU A 309 -3.78 13.00 5.66
C LEU A 309 -4.19 12.04 6.77
N VAL A 310 -3.60 12.19 7.97
CA VAL A 310 -3.95 11.38 9.14
C VAL A 310 -5.41 11.61 9.54
N ARG A 311 -5.89 12.85 9.52
CA ARG A 311 -7.30 13.17 9.73
C ARG A 311 -8.21 12.39 8.79
N ARG A 312 -7.93 12.42 7.48
CA ARG A 312 -8.72 11.70 6.47
C ARG A 312 -8.60 10.19 6.61
N HIS A 313 -7.50 9.69 7.16
CA HIS A 313 -7.35 8.29 7.49
C HIS A 313 -8.21 7.87 8.69
N LEU A 314 -8.27 8.69 9.73
CA LEU A 314 -9.20 8.48 10.85
C LEU A 314 -10.66 8.45 10.39
N LEU A 315 -11.05 9.35 9.49
CA LEU A 315 -12.39 9.28 8.89
C LEU A 315 -12.61 7.95 8.14
N TRP A 316 -11.62 7.49 7.38
CA TRP A 316 -11.69 6.19 6.72
C TRP A 316 -11.86 5.04 7.74
N LEU A 317 -11.03 5.01 8.80
CA LEU A 317 -11.08 3.98 9.84
C LEU A 317 -12.42 3.89 10.57
N PHE A 318 -13.02 5.05 10.87
CA PHE A 318 -14.22 5.11 11.70
C PHE A 318 -15.53 5.10 10.92
N GLU A 319 -15.54 5.53 9.66
CA GLU A 319 -16.76 5.72 8.88
C GLU A 319 -16.84 4.89 7.60
N VAL A 320 -15.70 4.49 7.03
CA VAL A 320 -15.64 3.73 5.77
C VAL A 320 -15.30 2.26 6.02
N ALA A 321 -14.31 1.99 6.88
CA ALA A 321 -13.91 0.62 7.21
C ALA A 321 -15.06 -0.12 7.89
N GLN A 322 -15.43 -1.26 7.30
CA GLN A 322 -16.51 -2.10 7.79
C GLN A 322 -16.18 -2.66 9.17
N ARG A 323 -17.17 -2.68 10.06
CA ARG A 323 -17.08 -3.34 11.36
C ARG A 323 -18.10 -4.47 11.44
N SER A 324 -17.64 -5.71 11.45
CA SER A 324 -18.51 -6.87 11.62
C SER A 324 -18.84 -7.04 13.10
N SER A 325 -20.13 -7.00 13.45
CA SER A 325 -20.59 -7.06 14.85
C SER A 325 -19.90 -6.03 15.76
N GLY A 326 -19.61 -4.84 15.24
CA GLY A 326 -18.95 -3.76 15.99
C GLY A 326 -17.42 -3.83 16.06
N ALA A 327 -16.80 -4.93 15.61
CA ALA A 327 -15.35 -5.10 15.58
C ALA A 327 -14.77 -4.86 14.19
N TRP A 328 -13.57 -4.27 14.15
CA TRP A 328 -12.75 -4.25 12.96
C TRP A 328 -12.25 -5.68 12.63
N GLY A 329 -12.25 -6.05 11.35
CA GLY A 329 -11.53 -7.22 10.86
C GLY A 329 -10.01 -7.02 10.86
N ARG A 330 -9.28 -8.10 10.55
CA ARG A 330 -7.82 -8.13 10.45
C ARG A 330 -7.30 -7.21 9.35
N CYS A 331 -7.90 -7.25 8.17
CA CYS A 331 -7.47 -6.39 7.06
C CYS A 331 -8.58 -6.04 6.08
N TYR A 332 -8.33 -4.99 5.29
CA TYR A 332 -9.32 -4.32 4.45
C TYR A 332 -8.84 -4.12 3.02
N LEU A 333 -9.79 -4.15 2.10
CA LEU A 333 -9.63 -3.51 0.80
C LEU A 333 -9.65 -1.98 0.97
N ALA A 334 -9.08 -1.24 0.00
CA ALA A 334 -9.03 0.23 0.06
C ALA A 334 -10.42 0.89 0.22
N ASN A 335 -11.48 0.26 -0.29
CA ASN A 335 -12.86 0.74 -0.17
C ASN A 335 -13.50 0.48 1.21
N GLY A 336 -12.73 -0.01 2.20
CA GLY A 336 -13.21 -0.30 3.55
C GLY A 336 -13.88 -1.67 3.70
N ARG A 337 -14.01 -2.47 2.64
CA ARG A 337 -14.56 -3.83 2.77
C ARG A 337 -13.59 -4.73 3.52
N ILE A 338 -14.10 -5.49 4.49
CA ILE A 338 -13.30 -6.52 5.18
C ILE A 338 -12.80 -7.54 4.14
N LYS A 339 -11.49 -7.71 4.07
CA LYS A 339 -10.83 -8.81 3.34
C LYS A 339 -10.69 -10.03 4.24
N ASP A 340 -10.33 -9.82 5.51
CA ASP A 340 -10.23 -10.88 6.49
C ASP A 340 -10.86 -10.46 7.82
N ALA A 341 -11.73 -11.32 8.36
CA ALA A 341 -12.55 -11.03 9.52
C ALA A 341 -11.98 -11.54 10.85
N ALA A 342 -10.80 -12.17 10.86
CA ALA A 342 -10.20 -12.68 12.09
C ALA A 342 -10.08 -11.56 13.15
N PHE A 343 -10.45 -11.87 14.40
CA PHE A 343 -10.38 -10.90 15.48
C PHE A 343 -8.96 -10.85 16.07
N GLN A 344 -8.37 -9.67 15.99
CA GLN A 344 -7.08 -9.36 16.62
C GLN A 344 -7.28 -8.21 17.59
N LEU A 345 -6.93 -8.41 18.87
CA LEU A 345 -7.15 -7.41 19.92
C LEU A 345 -6.43 -6.10 19.60
N ASP A 346 -5.20 -6.16 19.09
CA ASP A 346 -4.43 -4.97 18.73
C ASP A 346 -5.05 -4.18 17.57
N GLN A 347 -5.60 -4.84 16.56
CA GLN A 347 -6.32 -4.20 15.44
C GLN A 347 -7.51 -3.35 15.90
N GLN A 348 -8.08 -3.65 17.05
CA GLN A 348 -9.17 -2.86 17.64
C GLN A 348 -8.67 -1.64 18.41
N LEU A 349 -7.42 -1.67 18.88
CA LEU A 349 -6.83 -0.67 19.77
C LEU A 349 -6.11 0.42 18.98
N TYR A 350 -5.43 0.08 17.89
CA TYR A 350 -4.71 1.04 17.06
C TYR A 350 -5.58 2.19 16.52
N PRO A 351 -6.83 1.99 16.03
CA PRO A 351 -7.69 3.09 15.62
C PRO A 351 -8.02 4.08 16.76
N LEU A 352 -8.26 3.56 17.97
CA LEU A 352 -8.51 4.39 19.16
C LEU A 352 -7.25 5.15 19.57
N LEU A 353 -6.10 4.47 19.56
CA LEU A 353 -4.81 5.08 19.89
C LEU A 353 -4.46 6.18 18.88
N GLU A 354 -4.63 5.93 17.59
CA GLU A 354 -4.40 6.90 16.52
C GLU A 354 -5.24 8.16 16.73
N LEU A 355 -6.56 8.00 16.97
CA LEU A 355 -7.45 9.12 17.23
C LEU A 355 -6.98 9.92 18.46
N ALA A 356 -6.59 9.22 19.53
CA ALA A 356 -6.16 9.88 20.74
C ALA A 356 -4.88 10.70 20.54
N GLU A 357 -3.88 10.15 19.85
CA GLU A 357 -2.63 10.84 19.58
C GLU A 357 -2.82 11.99 18.57
N TYR A 358 -3.67 11.79 17.56
CA TYR A 358 -4.03 12.83 16.61
C TYR A 358 -4.67 14.04 17.29
N VAL A 359 -5.68 13.84 18.13
CA VAL A 359 -6.36 14.93 18.84
C VAL A 359 -5.40 15.62 19.82
N GLN A 360 -4.57 14.86 20.54
CA GLN A 360 -3.56 15.43 21.43
C GLN A 360 -2.54 16.30 20.68
N ALA A 361 -2.07 15.87 19.51
CA ALA A 361 -1.06 16.58 18.74
C ALA A 361 -1.62 17.81 18.00
N THR A 362 -2.84 17.71 17.47
CA THR A 362 -3.40 18.72 16.56
C THR A 362 -4.43 19.64 17.20
N GLN A 363 -5.02 19.24 18.33
CA GLN A 363 -6.16 19.92 18.96
C GLN A 363 -7.36 20.10 18.00
N ASP A 364 -7.52 19.23 17.00
CA ASP A 364 -8.65 19.28 16.07
C ASP A 364 -9.95 18.82 16.75
N HIS A 365 -10.62 19.78 17.39
CA HIS A 365 -11.91 19.59 18.04
C HIS A 365 -13.02 19.18 17.07
N THR A 366 -12.94 19.58 15.79
CA THR A 366 -14.00 19.25 14.81
C THR A 366 -13.98 17.76 14.50
N THR A 367 -12.79 17.22 14.23
CA THR A 367 -12.61 15.78 14.00
C THR A 367 -12.93 14.98 15.27
N TRP A 368 -12.51 15.47 16.43
CA TRP A 368 -12.87 14.84 17.71
C TRP A 368 -14.38 14.74 17.91
N GLU A 369 -15.13 15.84 17.77
CA GLU A 369 -16.59 15.83 17.96
C GLU A 369 -17.30 14.91 16.96
N ARG A 370 -16.78 14.80 15.72
CA ARG A 370 -17.29 13.89 14.69
C ARG A 370 -17.09 12.43 15.07
N LEU A 371 -15.92 12.05 15.57
CA LEU A 371 -15.55 10.65 15.80
C LEU A 371 -15.80 10.15 17.23
N ARG A 372 -15.86 11.06 18.23
CA ARG A 372 -16.08 10.72 19.65
C ARG A 372 -17.27 9.80 19.88
N PRO A 373 -18.44 9.96 19.23
CA PRO A 373 -19.59 9.08 19.46
C PRO A 373 -19.32 7.59 19.18
N ALA A 374 -18.34 7.27 18.33
CA ALA A 374 -18.00 5.89 17.99
C ALA A 374 -17.10 5.20 19.04
N ILE A 375 -16.44 5.96 19.92
CA ILE A 375 -15.44 5.42 20.86
C ILE A 375 -16.05 4.45 21.88
N MET A 376 -17.13 4.88 22.56
CA MET A 376 -17.73 4.05 23.60
C MET A 376 -18.35 2.76 23.07
N PRO A 377 -19.08 2.74 21.93
CA PRO A 377 -19.53 1.50 21.30
C PRO A 377 -18.40 0.50 21.02
N VAL A 378 -17.25 0.98 20.55
CA VAL A 378 -16.07 0.14 20.32
C VAL A 378 -15.54 -0.41 21.65
N ILE A 379 -15.38 0.43 22.66
CA ILE A 379 -14.91 0.00 23.99
C ILE A 379 -15.87 -1.01 24.61
N THR A 380 -17.18 -0.81 24.52
CA THR A 380 -18.19 -1.77 24.98
C THR A 380 -18.00 -3.13 24.29
N THR A 381 -17.81 -3.13 22.96
CA THR A 381 -17.55 -4.37 22.20
C THR A 381 -16.30 -5.10 22.71
N LEU A 382 -15.24 -4.37 23.09
CA LEU A 382 -14.04 -4.95 23.72
C LEU A 382 -14.34 -5.50 25.11
N LEU A 383 -15.08 -4.76 25.94
CA LEU A 383 -15.45 -5.16 27.30
C LEU A 383 -16.36 -6.39 27.34
N ASP A 384 -17.22 -6.56 26.34
CA ASP A 384 -18.08 -7.74 26.22
C ASP A 384 -17.28 -9.03 25.95
N ARG A 385 -16.04 -8.92 25.45
CA ARG A 385 -15.12 -10.05 25.27
C ARG A 385 -14.31 -10.39 26.53
N LYS A 386 -14.40 -9.58 27.58
CA LYS A 386 -13.63 -9.78 28.81
C LYS A 386 -13.92 -11.16 29.43
N ALA A 387 -12.88 -11.85 29.86
CA ALA A 387 -13.00 -13.09 30.60
C ALA A 387 -13.86 -12.93 31.86
N ALA A 388 -14.61 -13.98 32.21
CA ALA A 388 -15.43 -13.99 33.43
C ALA A 388 -14.59 -13.94 34.71
N HIS A 389 -13.37 -14.49 34.67
CA HIS A 389 -12.49 -14.65 35.84
C HIS A 389 -11.47 -13.53 36.05
N GLY A 390 -11.44 -12.51 35.18
CA GLY A 390 -10.45 -11.43 35.31
C GLY A 390 -10.54 -10.36 34.24
N TRP A 391 -9.57 -9.44 34.25
CA TRP A 391 -9.40 -8.41 33.22
C TRP A 391 -8.49 -8.89 32.09
N LEU A 392 -8.85 -10.07 31.55
CA LEU A 392 -8.17 -10.71 30.43
C LEU A 392 -9.08 -10.69 29.20
N PHE A 393 -8.50 -10.45 28.04
CA PHE A 393 -9.21 -10.22 26.78
C PHE A 393 -8.69 -11.15 25.69
N PRO A 394 -9.54 -12.04 25.16
CA PRO A 394 -9.12 -13.03 24.18
C PRO A 394 -8.86 -12.40 22.82
N THR A 395 -7.85 -12.92 22.12
CA THR A 395 -7.56 -12.63 20.71
C THR A 395 -7.50 -13.95 19.93
N ASP A 396 -7.95 -13.94 18.68
CA ASP A 396 -7.96 -15.18 17.87
C ASP A 396 -6.58 -15.39 17.21
N GLU A 397 -5.91 -14.30 16.84
CA GLU A 397 -4.57 -14.29 16.26
C GLU A 397 -3.65 -13.29 16.99
N THR A 398 -2.35 -13.48 16.78
CA THR A 398 -1.28 -12.56 17.21
C THR A 398 -1.12 -11.39 16.23
N PRO A 399 -0.33 -10.35 16.59
CA PRO A 399 0.06 -9.31 15.64
C PRO A 399 0.85 -9.83 14.42
N ALA A 400 1.36 -11.06 14.44
CA ALA A 400 1.99 -11.71 13.30
C ALA A 400 1.00 -12.40 12.35
N ASP A 401 -0.31 -12.27 12.59
CA ASP A 401 -1.39 -13.00 11.89
C ASP A 401 -1.31 -14.53 12.06
N ASP A 402 -0.72 -14.98 13.17
CA ASP A 402 -0.61 -16.40 13.55
C ASP A 402 -1.72 -16.78 14.54
N PRO A 403 -2.32 -17.98 14.43
CA PRO A 403 -3.27 -18.48 15.42
C PRO A 403 -2.61 -18.60 16.80
N LEU A 404 -3.33 -18.19 17.85
CA LEU A 404 -2.82 -18.24 19.21
C LEU A 404 -3.36 -19.47 19.96
N THR A 405 -2.46 -20.25 20.58
CA THR A 405 -2.83 -21.47 21.33
C THR A 405 -3.37 -21.20 22.73
N LEU A 406 -2.94 -20.10 23.35
CA LEU A 406 -3.41 -19.62 24.65
C LEU A 406 -4.12 -18.28 24.44
N PRO A 407 -5.36 -18.07 24.93
CA PRO A 407 -6.25 -17.02 24.42
C PRO A 407 -5.78 -15.58 24.67
N TYR A 408 -4.89 -15.34 25.62
CA TYR A 408 -4.52 -14.01 26.06
C TYR A 408 -3.08 -13.69 25.65
N HIS A 409 -2.91 -12.59 24.91
CA HIS A 409 -1.60 -12.14 24.40
C HIS A 409 -1.08 -10.93 25.19
N PHE A 410 0.17 -10.99 25.66
CA PHE A 410 0.70 -10.00 26.61
C PHE A 410 0.82 -8.61 26.03
N SER A 411 1.46 -8.44 24.86
CA SER A 411 1.68 -7.10 24.31
C SER A 411 0.37 -6.42 23.92
N SER A 412 -0.65 -7.17 23.50
CA SER A 412 -2.00 -6.64 23.27
C SER A 412 -2.66 -6.13 24.57
N HIS A 413 -2.41 -6.74 25.73
CA HIS A 413 -2.89 -6.22 27.02
C HIS A 413 -2.14 -4.94 27.43
N ILE A 414 -0.84 -4.86 27.16
CA ILE A 414 -0.07 -3.62 27.37
C ILE A 414 -0.59 -2.49 26.48
N LEU A 415 -0.85 -2.78 25.20
CA LEU A 415 -1.46 -1.84 24.26
C LEU A 415 -2.86 -1.42 24.72
N MET A 416 -3.67 -2.34 25.24
CA MET A 416 -5.01 -2.05 25.75
C MET A 416 -4.96 -1.10 26.94
N TRP A 417 -4.13 -1.39 27.94
CA TRP A 417 -3.91 -0.49 29.08
C TRP A 417 -3.50 0.92 28.61
N PHE A 418 -2.52 1.00 27.72
CA PHE A 418 -2.01 2.28 27.24
C PHE A 418 -3.08 3.08 26.46
N THR A 419 -3.81 2.41 25.59
CA THR A 419 -4.87 3.01 24.77
C THR A 419 -6.02 3.51 25.64
N LEU A 420 -6.51 2.69 26.57
CA LEU A 420 -7.59 3.05 27.49
C LEU A 420 -7.21 4.26 28.35
N ARG A 421 -5.97 4.35 28.83
CA ARG A 421 -5.48 5.53 29.56
C ARG A 421 -5.53 6.81 28.73
N LYS A 422 -5.11 6.76 27.46
CA LYS A 422 -5.15 7.91 26.57
C LYS A 422 -6.57 8.37 26.28
N ILE A 423 -7.48 7.43 26.01
CA ILE A 423 -8.89 7.73 25.79
C ILE A 423 -9.57 8.25 27.04
N ALA A 424 -9.31 7.65 28.22
CA ALA A 424 -9.84 8.11 29.50
C ALA A 424 -9.47 9.57 29.78
N SER A 425 -8.22 9.96 29.47
CA SER A 425 -7.75 11.34 29.58
C SER A 425 -8.54 12.28 28.67
N LEU A 426 -8.75 11.91 27.39
CA LEU A 426 -9.50 12.74 26.44
C LEU A 426 -10.99 12.86 26.79
N LEU A 427 -11.59 11.80 27.31
CA LEU A 427 -13.00 11.81 27.73
C LEU A 427 -13.20 12.39 29.14
N ASN A 428 -12.13 12.58 29.91
CA ASN A 428 -12.19 12.82 31.36
C ASN A 428 -13.07 11.77 32.09
N ASP A 429 -12.99 10.49 31.70
CA ASP A 429 -13.78 9.41 32.31
C ASP A 429 -12.93 8.61 33.35
N PRO A 430 -13.14 8.82 34.66
CA PRO A 430 -12.38 8.12 35.69
C PRO A 430 -12.64 6.61 35.69
N ARG A 431 -13.82 6.14 35.28
CA ARG A 431 -14.15 4.70 35.25
C ARG A 431 -13.32 3.98 34.18
N LEU A 432 -13.05 4.68 33.07
CA LEU A 432 -12.19 4.13 32.02
C LEU A 432 -10.73 4.11 32.46
N SER A 433 -10.30 5.08 33.27
CA SER A 433 -8.98 5.06 33.93
C SER A 433 -8.85 3.87 34.88
N ASP A 434 -9.87 3.60 35.71
CA ASP A 434 -9.89 2.44 36.61
C ASP A 434 -9.85 1.12 35.83
N THR A 435 -10.60 1.06 34.73
CA THR A 435 -10.57 -0.08 33.80
C THR A 435 -9.17 -0.32 33.24
N ALA A 436 -8.47 0.74 32.84
CA ALA A 436 -7.11 0.62 32.34
C ALA A 436 -6.14 0.06 33.41
N GLU A 437 -6.21 0.56 34.65
CA GLU A 437 -5.37 0.05 35.73
C GLU A 437 -5.73 -1.39 36.13
N ALA A 438 -7.00 -1.79 35.99
CA ALA A 438 -7.40 -3.17 36.19
C ALA A 438 -6.81 -4.13 35.13
N VAL A 439 -6.79 -3.71 33.85
CA VAL A 439 -6.09 -4.43 32.77
C VAL A 439 -4.60 -4.56 33.07
N ARG A 440 -3.95 -3.47 33.52
CA ARG A 440 -2.54 -3.49 33.93
C ARG A 440 -2.29 -4.45 35.10
N GLY A 441 -3.18 -4.45 36.09
CA GLY A 441 -3.14 -5.38 37.22
C GLY A 441 -3.18 -6.83 36.78
N ALA A 442 -4.18 -7.19 35.97
CA ALA A 442 -4.31 -8.54 35.42
C ALA A 442 -3.13 -8.92 34.51
N ALA A 443 -2.61 -8.00 33.72
CA ALA A 443 -1.42 -8.24 32.90
C ALA A 443 -0.21 -8.61 33.77
N ARG A 444 -0.01 -7.92 34.89
CA ARG A 444 1.07 -8.23 35.85
C ARG A 444 0.83 -9.54 36.59
N GLU A 445 -0.42 -9.85 36.95
CA GLU A 445 -0.75 -11.06 37.69
C GLU A 445 -0.60 -12.32 36.84
N HIS A 446 -1.21 -12.34 35.65
CA HIS A 446 -1.38 -13.57 34.88
C HIS A 446 -0.27 -13.85 33.86
N PHE A 447 0.52 -12.83 33.49
CA PHE A 447 1.64 -13.00 32.56
C PHE A 447 3.00 -13.03 33.25
N THR A 448 3.11 -12.72 34.54
CA THR A 448 4.39 -12.83 35.24
C THR A 448 4.70 -14.29 35.58
N VAL A 449 5.85 -14.76 35.11
CA VAL A 449 6.34 -16.13 35.28
C VAL A 449 7.71 -16.10 35.95
N ASN A 450 7.91 -16.92 36.97
CA ASN A 450 9.24 -17.14 37.53
C ASN A 450 9.84 -18.40 36.91
N LYS A 451 10.92 -18.24 36.13
CA LYS A 451 11.65 -19.33 35.49
C LYS A 451 13.14 -19.19 35.77
N ASP A 452 13.76 -20.24 36.28
CA ASP A 452 15.21 -20.30 36.58
C ASP A 452 15.70 -19.12 37.45
N GLY A 453 14.88 -18.70 38.42
CA GLY A 453 15.17 -17.57 39.31
C GLY A 453 14.99 -16.18 38.68
N GLN A 454 14.52 -16.11 37.44
CA GLN A 454 14.21 -14.85 36.75
C GLN A 454 12.70 -14.63 36.63
N THR A 455 12.29 -13.38 36.83
CA THR A 455 10.92 -12.94 36.56
C THR A 455 10.81 -12.49 35.11
N LEU A 456 9.99 -13.20 34.34
CA LEU A 456 9.73 -12.96 32.92
C LEU A 456 8.25 -12.64 32.69
N PHE A 457 7.94 -12.07 31.53
CA PHE A 457 6.57 -12.00 31.04
C PHE A 457 6.33 -13.09 29.99
N ALA A 458 5.25 -13.84 30.17
CA ALA A 458 4.76 -14.77 29.17
C ALA A 458 4.32 -14.02 27.91
N TYR A 459 4.57 -14.61 26.75
CA TYR A 459 4.04 -14.16 25.47
C TYR A 459 2.50 -14.31 25.45
N ALA A 460 2.02 -15.47 25.90
CA ALA A 460 0.61 -15.77 26.01
C ALA A 460 0.30 -16.63 27.25
N THR A 461 -0.94 -16.55 27.73
CA THR A 461 -1.43 -17.26 28.94
C THR A 461 -2.91 -17.63 28.78
N ASP A 462 -3.38 -18.61 29.55
CA ASP A 462 -4.81 -18.93 29.71
C ASP A 462 -5.44 -18.35 30.99
N GLY A 463 -4.65 -17.65 31.81
CA GLY A 463 -5.10 -17.13 33.10
C GLY A 463 -5.26 -18.18 34.20
N ALA A 464 -5.04 -19.46 33.91
CA ALA A 464 -5.16 -20.60 34.82
C ALA A 464 -3.80 -21.27 35.12
N GLY A 465 -2.69 -20.60 34.78
CA GLY A 465 -1.33 -21.02 35.09
C GLY A 465 -0.57 -21.64 33.92
N ASN A 466 -1.21 -21.87 32.76
CA ASN A 466 -0.49 -22.26 31.56
C ASN A 466 0.02 -21.02 30.84
N PHE A 467 1.27 -21.07 30.38
CA PHE A 467 1.92 -19.95 29.73
C PHE A 467 2.83 -20.39 28.59
N HIS A 468 3.08 -19.48 27.66
CA HIS A 468 4.04 -19.64 26.59
C HIS A 468 5.14 -18.56 26.72
N LEU A 469 6.41 -18.97 26.80
CA LEU A 469 7.55 -18.06 26.78
C LEU A 469 8.11 -17.98 25.36
N TYR A 470 7.95 -16.82 24.73
CA TYR A 470 8.40 -16.54 23.38
C TYR A 470 8.53 -15.02 23.20
N HIS A 471 9.12 -14.59 22.09
CA HIS A 471 9.10 -13.21 21.65
C HIS A 471 9.00 -13.20 20.14
N ASP A 472 7.99 -12.52 19.62
CA ASP A 472 7.82 -12.25 18.21
C ASP A 472 8.21 -10.79 17.91
N ALA A 473 8.51 -10.50 16.65
CA ALA A 473 9.05 -9.21 16.24
C ALA A 473 7.99 -8.12 16.03
N ASN A 474 6.70 -8.48 15.96
CA ASN A 474 5.59 -7.58 15.64
C ASN A 474 4.99 -6.88 16.87
#